data_AF-A0A3C1PI14-F1
#
_entry.id   AF-A0A3C1PI14-F1
#
_cell.length_a   1.000
_cell.length_b   1.000
_cell.length_c   1.000
_cell.angle_alpha   90.00
_cell.angle_beta   90.00
_cell.angle_gamma   90.00
#
_symmetry.space_group_name_H-M   'P 1'
#
loop_
_entity.id
_entity.type
_entity.pdbx_description
1 polymer ?
#
loop_
_entity_poly.entity_id
_entity_poly.type
_entity_poly.pdbx_seq_one_letter_code
_entity_poly.pdbx_strand_id
1 'polypeptide(L)'
;KEKTSKKLNQYFEKENWKGAKKLLVSELNTAPNDHFLLTQLGEVYYEMRQYPKALEYTQKAVEILATCPLALNNYAVVLYMHEKYAEAIEIWLKLLNTTLSEIAYGTCNEGMRFAKSLQNDIRFRLADAYLALGNKKIALEYYQSHYKNRKRGLFSNFSKKESETEIRNLNISTSQHDPKL
;
A
#
# COMPACT_ATOMS: atom_id res chain seq x y z
N LYS A 1 16.13 11.20 15.46
CA LYS A 1 15.18 10.24 14.84
C LYS A 1 13.80 10.31 15.49
N GLU A 2 13.63 10.01 16.79
CA GLU A 2 12.31 10.00 17.46
C GLU A 2 11.53 11.33 17.38
N LYS A 3 12.20 12.48 17.57
CA LYS A 3 11.57 13.81 17.46
C LYS A 3 11.01 14.10 16.06
N THR A 4 11.73 13.71 15.02
CA THR A 4 11.33 13.88 13.62
C THR A 4 10.12 13.01 13.30
N SER A 5 10.14 11.72 13.68
CA SER A 5 9.01 10.81 13.50
C SER A 5 7.75 11.28 14.22
N LYS A 6 7.86 11.74 15.47
CA LYS A 6 6.70 12.28 16.21
C LYS A 6 6.09 13.50 15.52
N LYS A 7 6.92 14.42 15.04
CA LYS A 7 6.45 15.62 14.33
C LYS A 7 5.85 15.27 12.96
N LEU A 8 6.42 14.28 12.27
CA LEU A 8 5.90 13.77 11.01
C LEU A 8 4.50 13.18 11.20
N ASN A 9 4.32 12.31 12.20
CA ASN A 9 3.01 11.73 12.52
C ASN A 9 1.96 12.81 12.80
N GLN A 10 2.31 13.87 13.54
CA GLN A 10 1.41 15.00 13.77
C GLN A 10 1.01 15.74 12.49
N TYR A 11 1.90 15.81 11.50
CA TYR A 11 1.54 16.38 10.21
C TYR A 11 0.61 15.47 9.43
N PHE A 12 0.81 14.16 9.47
CA PHE A 12 -0.06 13.17 8.82
C PHE A 12 -1.45 13.17 9.43
N GLU A 13 -1.56 13.13 10.77
CA GLU A 13 -2.84 13.21 11.50
C GLU A 13 -3.65 14.47 11.19
N LYS A 14 -2.97 15.56 10.82
CA LYS A 14 -3.59 16.86 10.47
C LYS A 14 -3.67 17.09 8.97
N GLU A 15 -3.29 16.10 8.16
CA GLU A 15 -3.19 16.19 6.70
C GLU A 15 -2.37 17.41 6.23
N ASN A 16 -1.41 17.83 7.03
CA ASN A 16 -0.55 18.98 6.73
C ASN A 16 0.62 18.54 5.85
N TRP A 17 0.30 18.20 4.60
CA TRP A 17 1.25 17.69 3.61
C TRP A 17 2.35 18.70 3.28
N LYS A 18 2.03 20.00 3.28
CA LYS A 18 3.02 21.07 3.07
C LYS A 18 4.06 21.10 4.20
N GLY A 19 3.61 20.95 5.45
CA GLY A 19 4.47 20.88 6.63
C GLY A 19 5.33 19.61 6.64
N ALA A 20 4.72 18.46 6.38
CA ALA A 20 5.42 17.17 6.27
C ALA A 20 6.51 17.22 5.20
N LYS A 21 6.17 17.72 4.00
CA LYS A 21 7.13 17.89 2.90
C LYS A 21 8.32 18.76 3.29
N LYS A 22 8.08 19.92 3.91
CA LYS A 22 9.15 20.84 4.32
C LYS A 22 10.08 20.19 5.35
N LEU A 23 9.52 19.45 6.31
CA LEU A 23 10.30 18.71 7.29
C LEU A 23 11.17 17.64 6.61
N LEU A 24 10.57 16.79 5.79
CA LEU A 24 11.25 15.69 5.11
C LEU A 24 12.36 16.17 4.17
N VAL A 25 12.12 17.22 3.39
CA VAL A 25 13.17 17.80 2.52
C VAL A 25 14.34 18.33 3.35
N SER A 26 14.07 18.97 4.49
CA SER A 26 15.13 19.45 5.37
C SER A 26 15.97 18.32 5.96
N GLU A 27 15.37 17.18 6.29
CA GLU A 27 16.06 16.01 6.82
C GLU A 27 16.83 15.27 5.71
N LEU A 28 16.28 15.20 4.50
CA LEU A 28 16.97 14.61 3.35
C LEU A 28 18.20 15.43 2.92
N ASN A 29 18.24 16.74 3.18
CA ASN A 29 19.46 17.53 2.94
C ASN A 29 20.65 17.06 3.80
N THR A 30 20.40 16.44 4.96
CA THR A 30 21.46 15.91 5.83
C THR A 30 21.65 14.41 5.65
N ALA A 31 20.62 13.68 5.21
CA ALA A 31 20.65 12.25 4.96
C ALA A 31 19.98 11.90 3.61
N PRO A 32 20.61 12.21 2.47
CA PRO A 32 19.96 12.15 1.14
C PRO A 32 19.56 10.74 0.71
N ASN A 33 20.22 9.71 1.25
CA ASN A 33 19.96 8.31 0.93
C ASN A 33 19.26 7.57 2.07
N ASP A 34 18.55 8.28 2.95
CA ASP A 34 17.72 7.63 3.96
C ASP A 34 16.43 7.11 3.31
N HIS A 35 16.36 5.79 3.08
CA HIS A 35 15.22 5.15 2.42
C HIS A 35 13.90 5.41 3.15
N PHE A 36 13.90 5.56 4.48
CA PHE A 36 12.68 5.82 5.24
C PHE A 36 12.19 7.25 4.96
N LEU A 37 13.07 8.24 5.00
CA LEU A 37 12.71 9.62 4.67
C LEU A 37 12.23 9.76 3.21
N LEU A 38 12.86 9.05 2.28
CA LEU A 38 12.44 9.01 0.88
C LEU A 38 11.06 8.35 0.72
N THR A 39 10.81 7.24 1.43
CA THR A 39 9.51 6.55 1.45
C THR A 39 8.41 7.47 1.95
N GLN A 40 8.65 8.17 3.06
CA GLN A 40 7.71 9.13 3.65
C GLN A 40 7.49 10.35 2.74
N LEU A 41 8.52 10.82 2.04
CA LEU A 41 8.37 11.93 1.08
C LEU A 41 7.56 11.51 -0.14
N GLY A 42 7.76 10.28 -0.62
CA GLY A 42 6.94 9.68 -1.66
C GLY A 42 5.46 9.62 -1.27
N GLU A 43 5.16 9.18 -0.04
CA GLU A 43 3.80 9.16 0.52
C GLU A 43 3.19 10.57 0.60
N VAL A 44 3.95 11.57 1.06
CA VAL A 44 3.47 12.96 1.08
C VAL A 44 3.15 13.46 -0.33
N TYR A 45 3.96 13.15 -1.33
CA TYR A 45 3.63 13.52 -2.72
C TYR A 45 2.42 12.76 -3.26
N TYR A 46 2.24 11.51 -2.87
CA TYR A 46 1.05 10.71 -3.20
C TYR A 46 -0.22 11.36 -2.64
N GLU A 47 -0.22 11.76 -1.36
CA GLU A 47 -1.35 12.44 -0.73
C GLU A 47 -1.64 13.82 -1.36
N MET A 48 -0.59 14.49 -1.85
CA MET A 48 -0.71 15.71 -2.65
C MET A 48 -1.14 15.47 -4.11
N ARG A 49 -1.48 14.23 -4.49
CA ARG A 49 -1.83 13.79 -5.87
C ARG A 49 -0.75 14.09 -6.92
N GLN A 50 0.51 14.23 -6.49
CA GLN A 50 1.66 14.44 -7.37
C GLN A 50 2.34 13.09 -7.67
N TYR A 51 1.61 12.20 -8.34
CA TYR A 51 2.04 10.82 -8.60
C TYR A 51 3.40 10.69 -9.30
N PRO A 52 3.76 11.51 -10.32
CA PRO A 52 5.10 11.44 -10.91
C PRO A 52 6.24 11.65 -9.91
N LYS A 53 6.09 12.60 -8.98
CA LYS A 53 7.08 12.83 -7.93
C LYS A 53 7.05 11.73 -6.88
N ALA A 54 5.84 11.27 -6.50
CA ALA A 54 5.71 10.15 -5.60
C ALA A 54 6.47 8.93 -6.15
N LEU A 55 6.39 8.70 -7.47
CA LEU A 55 7.06 7.58 -8.14
C LEU A 55 8.58 7.73 -8.05
N GLU A 56 9.09 8.92 -8.37
CA GLU A 56 10.53 9.22 -8.25
C GLU A 56 11.09 8.91 -6.84
N TYR A 57 10.42 9.40 -5.78
CA TYR A 57 10.93 9.23 -4.42
C TYR A 57 10.74 7.81 -3.88
N THR A 58 9.61 7.17 -4.18
CA THR A 58 9.38 5.76 -3.77
C THR A 58 10.29 4.80 -4.52
N GLN A 59 10.59 5.06 -5.80
CA GLN A 59 11.57 4.29 -6.58
C GLN A 59 12.97 4.40 -5.96
N LYS A 60 13.45 5.61 -5.67
CA LYS A 60 14.75 5.81 -5.00
C LYS A 60 14.83 5.08 -3.66
N ALA A 61 13.73 5.08 -2.89
CA ALA A 61 13.69 4.37 -1.61
C ALA A 61 13.90 2.85 -1.76
N VAL A 62 13.25 2.22 -2.75
CA VAL A 62 13.41 0.77 -3.00
C VAL A 62 14.75 0.42 -3.66
N GLU A 63 15.36 1.34 -4.40
CA GLU A 63 16.74 1.18 -4.91
C GLU A 63 17.77 1.15 -3.77
N ILE A 64 17.55 1.95 -2.71
CA ILE A 64 18.42 1.95 -1.53
C ILE A 64 18.18 0.72 -0.64
N LEU A 65 16.92 0.34 -0.40
CA LEU A 65 16.58 -0.83 0.41
C LEU A 65 15.41 -1.62 -0.17
N ALA A 66 15.74 -2.55 -1.08
CA ALA A 66 14.78 -3.38 -1.81
C ALA A 66 14.04 -4.44 -0.97
N THR A 67 14.39 -4.57 0.32
CA THR A 67 13.77 -5.53 1.25
C THR A 67 12.82 -4.88 2.24
N CYS A 68 12.73 -3.54 2.26
CA CYS A 68 11.87 -2.85 3.21
C CYS A 68 10.38 -2.98 2.81
N PRO A 69 9.53 -3.64 3.62
CA PRO A 69 8.14 -3.87 3.24
C PRO A 69 7.32 -2.57 3.16
N LEU A 70 7.64 -1.56 3.96
CA LEU A 70 7.03 -0.23 3.89
C LEU A 70 7.36 0.47 2.55
N ALA A 71 8.65 0.52 2.18
CA ALA A 71 9.08 1.14 0.93
C ALA A 71 8.49 0.43 -0.29
N LEU A 72 8.54 -0.91 -0.31
CA LEU A 72 7.96 -1.74 -1.37
C LEU A 72 6.45 -1.50 -1.52
N ASN A 73 5.72 -1.46 -0.40
CA ASN A 73 4.28 -1.21 -0.44
C ASN A 73 3.97 0.19 -0.99
N ASN A 74 4.66 1.23 -0.51
CA ASN A 74 4.41 2.60 -0.98
C ASN A 74 4.74 2.73 -2.48
N TYR A 75 5.84 2.11 -2.94
CA TYR A 75 6.16 2.07 -4.36
C TYR A 75 5.08 1.37 -5.19
N ALA A 76 4.59 0.20 -4.76
CA ALA A 76 3.51 -0.52 -5.44
C ALA A 76 2.19 0.27 -5.49
N VAL A 77 1.84 0.98 -4.42
CA VAL A 77 0.67 1.87 -4.38
C VAL A 77 0.81 3.01 -5.39
N VAL A 78 1.99 3.61 -5.50
CA VAL A 78 2.24 4.66 -6.47
C VAL A 78 2.23 4.13 -7.90
N LEU A 79 2.82 2.96 -8.16
CA LEU A 79 2.76 2.28 -9.46
C LEU A 79 1.31 2.05 -9.89
N TYR A 80 0.45 1.57 -8.99
CA TYR A 80 -0.97 1.40 -9.24
C TYR A 80 -1.66 2.72 -9.64
N MET A 81 -1.39 3.82 -8.92
CA MET A 81 -1.93 5.13 -9.27
C MET A 81 -1.35 5.71 -10.56
N HIS A 82 -0.24 5.16 -11.03
CA HIS A 82 0.36 5.45 -12.31
C HIS A 82 -0.02 4.43 -13.39
N GLU A 83 -1.12 3.69 -13.18
CA GLU A 83 -1.69 2.68 -14.10
C GLU A 83 -0.74 1.52 -14.45
N LYS A 84 0.37 1.38 -13.72
CA LYS A 84 1.34 0.30 -13.85
C LYS A 84 0.91 -0.91 -13.02
N TYR A 85 -0.27 -1.45 -13.34
CA TYR A 85 -0.93 -2.49 -12.54
C TYR A 85 -0.13 -3.79 -12.43
N ALA A 86 0.49 -4.24 -13.52
CA ALA A 86 1.29 -5.47 -13.52
C ALA A 86 2.50 -5.37 -12.57
N GLU A 87 3.23 -4.26 -12.63
CA GLU A 87 4.38 -3.98 -11.76
C GLU A 87 3.96 -3.91 -10.27
N ALA A 88 2.82 -3.29 -9.98
CA ALA A 88 2.28 -3.24 -8.62
C ALA A 88 1.88 -4.64 -8.10
N ILE A 89 1.23 -5.45 -8.94
CA ILE A 89 0.83 -6.83 -8.61
C ILE A 89 2.05 -7.68 -8.27
N GLU A 90 3.13 -7.61 -9.04
CA GLU A 90 4.36 -8.38 -8.78
C GLU A 90 4.92 -8.12 -7.37
N ILE A 91 5.02 -6.83 -6.98
CA ILE A 91 5.52 -6.43 -5.67
C ILE A 91 4.57 -6.89 -4.56
N TRP A 92 3.26 -6.70 -4.75
CA TRP A 92 2.26 -7.11 -3.77
C TRP A 92 2.19 -8.63 -3.58
N LEU A 93 2.31 -9.42 -4.64
CA LEU A 93 2.40 -10.88 -4.55
C LEU A 93 3.67 -11.32 -3.80
N LYS A 94 4.81 -10.68 -4.06
CA LYS A 94 6.04 -10.92 -3.30
C LYS A 94 5.82 -10.69 -1.81
N LEU A 95 5.26 -9.54 -1.42
CA LEU A 95 4.97 -9.20 -0.03
C LEU A 95 3.90 -10.11 0.61
N LEU A 96 2.91 -10.57 -0.16
CA LEU A 96 1.90 -11.51 0.33
C LEU A 96 2.49 -12.91 0.59
N ASN A 97 3.51 -13.30 -0.17
CA ASN A 97 4.21 -14.58 -0.04
C ASN A 97 5.35 -14.56 1.00
N THR A 98 5.87 -13.38 1.38
CA THR A 98 6.83 -13.25 2.49
C THR A 98 6.16 -13.62 3.82
N THR A 99 6.90 -14.25 4.74
CA THR A 99 6.32 -14.61 6.04
C THR A 99 6.05 -13.36 6.89
N LEU A 100 5.05 -13.44 7.78
CA LEU A 100 4.77 -12.35 8.72
C LEU A 100 5.97 -12.00 9.60
N SER A 101 6.81 -12.98 9.95
CA SER A 101 8.01 -12.77 10.76
C SER A 101 9.06 -11.97 10.01
N GLU A 102 9.29 -12.27 8.73
CA GLU A 102 10.22 -11.54 7.88
C GLU A 102 9.75 -10.10 7.63
N ILE A 103 8.46 -9.87 7.40
CA ILE A 103 7.92 -8.51 7.27
C ILE A 103 8.04 -7.75 8.60
N ALA A 104 7.71 -8.40 9.72
CA ALA A 104 7.68 -7.76 11.03
C ALA A 104 9.07 -7.43 11.57
N TYR A 105 10.03 -8.35 11.40
CA TYR A 105 11.33 -8.33 12.08
C TYR A 105 12.51 -8.33 11.11
N GLY A 106 12.26 -8.12 9.82
CA GLY A 106 13.30 -7.87 8.82
C GLY A 106 14.01 -6.54 9.04
N THR A 107 14.77 -6.10 8.04
CA THR A 107 15.66 -4.93 8.16
C THR A 107 14.98 -3.64 8.64
N CYS A 108 13.71 -3.43 8.26
CA CYS A 108 12.95 -2.25 8.69
C CYS A 108 12.22 -2.40 10.04
N ASN A 109 12.13 -3.63 10.58
CA ASN A 109 11.54 -3.92 11.89
C ASN A 109 10.19 -3.23 12.16
N GLU A 110 9.28 -3.28 11.18
CA GLU A 110 7.97 -2.59 11.21
C GLU A 110 7.00 -3.17 12.25
N GLY A 111 7.27 -4.38 12.72
CA GLY A 111 6.51 -5.06 13.76
C GLY A 111 5.31 -5.87 13.27
N MET A 112 4.86 -6.79 14.13
CA MET A 112 3.85 -7.80 13.80
C MET A 112 2.47 -7.21 13.47
N ARG A 113 2.12 -6.05 14.06
CA ARG A 113 0.84 -5.39 13.78
C ARG A 113 0.82 -4.82 12.37
N PHE A 114 1.91 -4.17 11.96
CA PHE A 114 2.10 -3.69 10.60
C PHE A 114 2.06 -4.85 9.61
N ALA A 115 2.84 -5.92 9.84
CA ALA A 115 2.89 -7.07 8.94
C ALA A 115 1.50 -7.67 8.64
N LYS A 116 0.69 -7.87 9.67
CA LYS A 116 -0.69 -8.39 9.54
C LYS A 116 -1.61 -7.42 8.81
N SER A 117 -1.50 -6.12 9.09
CA SER A 117 -2.27 -5.06 8.41
C SER A 117 -1.91 -5.02 6.93
N LEU A 118 -0.62 -4.94 6.63
CA LEU A 118 -0.07 -4.84 5.29
C LEU A 118 -0.52 -6.01 4.41
N GLN A 119 -0.30 -7.26 4.86
CA GLN A 119 -0.71 -8.41 4.06
C GLN A 119 -2.21 -8.48 3.81
N ASN A 120 -3.01 -8.00 4.76
CA ASN A 120 -4.44 -7.95 4.54
C ASN A 120 -4.79 -6.86 3.52
N ASP A 121 -4.30 -5.64 3.69
CA ASP A 121 -4.53 -4.52 2.74
C ASP A 121 -4.06 -4.86 1.33
N ILE A 122 -2.95 -5.59 1.19
CA ILE A 122 -2.46 -6.09 -0.09
C ILE A 122 -3.50 -6.96 -0.80
N ARG A 123 -4.27 -7.79 -0.08
CA ARG A 123 -5.33 -8.60 -0.71
C ARG A 123 -6.38 -7.70 -1.35
N PHE A 124 -6.77 -6.62 -0.68
CA PHE A 124 -7.72 -5.67 -1.26
C PHE A 124 -7.13 -4.99 -2.50
N ARG A 125 -5.89 -4.51 -2.42
CA ARG A 125 -5.20 -3.84 -3.54
C ARG A 125 -4.96 -4.75 -4.74
N LEU A 126 -4.64 -6.02 -4.50
CA LEU A 126 -4.58 -7.04 -5.55
C LEU A 126 -5.93 -7.21 -6.22
N ALA A 127 -7.03 -7.23 -5.46
CA ALA A 127 -8.36 -7.30 -6.04
C ALA A 127 -8.66 -6.10 -6.96
N ASP A 128 -8.37 -4.87 -6.50
CA ASP A 128 -8.53 -3.65 -7.30
C ASP A 128 -7.70 -3.71 -8.60
N ALA A 129 -6.44 -4.13 -8.51
CA ALA A 129 -5.55 -4.24 -9.67
C ALA A 129 -5.98 -5.32 -10.67
N TYR A 130 -6.40 -6.49 -10.19
CA TYR A 130 -6.95 -7.52 -11.08
C TYR A 130 -8.27 -7.07 -11.71
N LEU A 131 -9.10 -6.31 -10.99
CA LEU A 131 -10.33 -5.75 -11.54
C LEU A 131 -10.05 -4.71 -12.63
N ALA A 132 -9.05 -3.84 -12.43
CA ALA A 132 -8.59 -2.88 -13.44
C ALA A 132 -8.08 -3.57 -14.72
N LEU A 133 -7.50 -4.76 -14.59
CA LEU A 133 -7.07 -5.62 -15.70
C LEU A 133 -8.20 -6.49 -16.28
N GLY A 134 -9.44 -6.34 -15.83
CA GLY A 134 -10.60 -7.11 -16.30
C GLY A 134 -10.70 -8.54 -15.73
N ASN A 135 -9.79 -8.94 -14.84
CA ASN A 135 -9.74 -10.28 -14.23
C ASN A 135 -10.70 -10.40 -13.05
N LYS A 136 -12.01 -10.26 -13.31
CA LYS A 136 -13.08 -10.23 -12.29
C LYS A 136 -13.07 -11.43 -11.34
N LYS A 137 -12.78 -12.64 -11.84
CA LYS A 137 -12.73 -13.87 -11.03
C LYS A 137 -11.63 -13.80 -9.97
N ILE A 138 -10.42 -13.41 -10.39
CA ILE A 138 -9.27 -13.30 -9.49
C ILE A 138 -9.52 -12.16 -8.48
N ALA A 139 -10.08 -11.04 -8.93
CA ALA A 139 -10.45 -9.93 -8.06
C ALA A 139 -11.43 -10.38 -6.95
N LEU A 140 -12.47 -11.14 -7.31
CA LEU A 140 -13.44 -11.69 -6.36
C LEU A 140 -12.76 -12.57 -5.29
N GLU A 141 -11.86 -13.47 -5.69
CA GLU A 141 -11.11 -14.33 -4.77
C GLU A 141 -10.29 -13.51 -3.77
N TYR A 142 -9.65 -12.42 -4.21
CA TYR A 142 -8.88 -11.54 -3.35
C TYR A 142 -9.74 -10.68 -2.41
N TYR A 143 -10.87 -10.15 -2.85
CA TYR A 143 -11.81 -9.45 -1.95
C TYR A 143 -12.36 -10.40 -0.88
N GLN A 144 -12.70 -11.64 -1.24
CA GLN A 144 -13.12 -12.67 -0.28
C GLN A 144 -11.99 -13.00 0.71
N SER A 145 -10.75 -13.11 0.22
CA SER A 145 -9.57 -13.33 1.06
C SER A 145 -9.35 -12.17 2.04
N HIS A 146 -9.46 -10.92 1.59
CA HIS A 146 -9.42 -9.73 2.47
C HIS A 146 -10.52 -9.79 3.53
N TYR A 147 -11.78 -10.01 3.12
CA TYR A 147 -12.94 -10.07 4.01
C TYR A 147 -12.75 -11.11 5.12
N LYS A 148 -12.29 -12.31 4.76
CA LYS A 148 -12.04 -13.43 5.69
C LYS A 148 -10.93 -13.11 6.70
N ASN A 149 -9.93 -12.32 6.30
CA ASN A 149 -8.77 -12.00 7.12
C ASN A 149 -8.92 -10.70 7.93
N ARG A 150 -10.03 -9.96 7.80
CA ARG A 150 -10.29 -8.81 8.68
C ARG A 150 -10.53 -9.24 10.13
N LYS A 151 -9.82 -8.55 11.04
CA LYS A 151 -9.85 -8.79 12.49
C LYS A 151 -10.15 -7.49 13.23
N ARG A 152 -10.97 -7.58 14.27
CA ARG A 152 -11.26 -6.46 15.18
C ARG A 152 -9.96 -5.93 15.80
N GLY A 153 -9.80 -4.61 15.84
CA GLY A 153 -8.63 -3.94 16.46
C GLY A 153 -7.33 -3.94 15.62
N LEU A 154 -7.27 -4.71 14.54
CA LEU A 154 -6.19 -4.62 13.55
C LEU A 154 -6.51 -3.44 12.61
N PHE A 155 -5.59 -2.49 12.49
CA PHE A 155 -5.68 -1.40 11.51
C PHE A 155 -5.76 -1.98 10.08
N SER A 156 -6.36 -1.23 9.17
CA SER A 156 -6.47 -1.54 7.75
C SER A 156 -6.97 -0.29 7.04
N ASN A 157 -6.45 0.00 5.86
CA ASN A 157 -6.97 1.07 5.01
C ASN A 157 -8.34 0.74 4.42
N PHE A 158 -8.77 -0.53 4.50
CA PHE A 158 -10.01 -1.01 3.92
C PHE A 158 -10.89 -1.67 4.97
N SER A 159 -12.15 -1.26 5.00
CA SER A 159 -13.15 -1.82 5.90
C SER A 159 -13.62 -3.19 5.41
N LYS A 160 -14.18 -3.96 6.34
CA LYS A 160 -14.86 -5.23 6.00
C LYS A 160 -16.08 -5.00 5.09
N LYS A 161 -16.75 -3.84 5.25
CA LYS A 161 -17.95 -3.45 4.48
C LYS A 161 -17.62 -3.12 3.03
N GLU A 162 -16.46 -2.51 2.76
CA GLU A 162 -15.99 -2.26 1.39
C GLU A 162 -15.83 -3.58 0.63
N SER A 163 -15.13 -4.57 1.19
CA SER A 163 -15.02 -5.87 0.52
C SER A 163 -16.36 -6.57 0.34
N GLU A 164 -17.27 -6.49 1.30
CA GLU A 164 -18.60 -7.06 1.14
C GLU A 164 -19.38 -6.42 -0.02
N THR A 165 -19.21 -5.10 -0.19
CA THR A 165 -19.82 -4.34 -1.28
C THR A 165 -19.26 -4.79 -2.62
N GLU A 166 -17.94 -4.87 -2.76
CA GLU A 166 -17.30 -5.30 -4.01
C GLU A 166 -17.61 -6.76 -4.37
N ILE A 167 -17.63 -7.67 -3.38
CA ILE A 167 -18.03 -9.07 -3.58
C ILE A 167 -19.47 -9.15 -4.11
N ARG A 168 -20.40 -8.38 -3.53
CA ARG A 168 -21.80 -8.34 -3.97
C ARG A 168 -21.90 -7.82 -5.40
N ASN A 169 -21.22 -6.72 -5.71
CA ASN A 169 -21.23 -6.11 -7.04
C ASN A 169 -20.73 -7.08 -8.12
N LEU A 170 -19.63 -7.80 -7.86
CA LEU A 170 -19.07 -8.77 -8.79
C LEU A 170 -20.00 -9.98 -9.00
N ASN A 171 -20.66 -10.48 -7.97
CA ASN A 171 -21.62 -11.59 -8.08
C ASN A 171 -22.91 -11.21 -8.84
N ILE A 172 -23.35 -9.96 -8.73
CA ILE A 172 -24.48 -9.46 -9.53
C ILE A 172 -24.06 -9.34 -11.00
N SER A 173 -22.86 -8.83 -11.27
CA SER A 173 -22.35 -8.70 -12.64
C SER A 173 -22.18 -10.05 -13.36
N THR A 174 -21.93 -11.14 -12.65
CA THR A 174 -21.80 -12.49 -13.25
C THR A 174 -23.15 -13.16 -13.49
N SER A 175 -24.15 -12.93 -12.62
CA SER A 175 -25.50 -13.51 -12.77
C SER A 175 -26.35 -12.88 -13.87
N GLN A 176 -26.00 -11.67 -14.34
CA GLN A 176 -26.67 -11.01 -15.48
C GLN A 176 -26.13 -11.46 -16.86
N HIS A 177 -25.12 -12.34 -16.91
CA HIS A 177 -24.50 -12.81 -18.15
C HIS A 177 -24.62 -14.32 -18.39
N ASP A 178 -25.56 -15.00 -17.73
CA ASP A 178 -26.05 -16.32 -18.16
C ASP A 178 -27.30 -16.15 -19.04
N PRO A 179 -27.18 -16.00 -20.38
CA PRO A 179 -28.27 -16.39 -21.24
C PRO A 179 -28.33 -17.92 -21.15
N LYS A 180 -29.27 -18.43 -20.33
CA LYS A 180 -29.70 -19.82 -20.44
C LYS A 180 -30.07 -20.08 -21.91
N LEU A 181 -29.26 -20.89 -22.59
CA LEU A 181 -29.62 -21.70 -23.75
C LEU A 181 -29.71 -23.14 -23.27
#